data_AF-A0A7S0EC68-F1
#
_entry.id   AF-A0A7S0EC68-F1
#
_cell.length_a   1.000
_cell.length_b   1.000
_cell.length_c   1.000
_cell.angle_alpha   90.00
_cell.angle_beta   90.00
_cell.angle_gamma   90.00
#
_symmetry.space_group_name_H-M   'P 1'
#
loop_
_entity.id
_entity.type
_entity.pdbx_description
1 polymer ?
#
loop_
_entity_poly.entity_id
_entity_poly.type
_entity_poly.pdbx_seq_one_letter_code
_entity_poly.pdbx_strand_id
1 'polypeptide(L)'
;GGAPAAPAAEGEAFSSRHHLCFESLRLEPPSRRCAEPASVSSFEEAREVFKLGVAYVQRAKAYLELDGFVTDHFTALQLEQTLYQHLAAWEADPARRLAMHRRRLQLLGAVDLINETAYLQLARQARFDLGGIAADILELKQAMHKDDPPARQDKKLAGAVASVVELYDKFAAGFADKEGAPPQSVEEGSEHAYLMAHFHKARALGKLHDVESIGGSLASYQLLVKYFDANPKCEGMSEEAEIC
;
A
#
# COMPACT_ATOMS: atom_id res chain seq x y z
N GLY A 1 -35.25 -31.83 -38.49
CA GLY A 1 -34.33 -30.68 -38.54
C GLY A 1 -34.60 -29.84 -37.31
N GLY A 2 -33.73 -29.91 -36.31
CA GLY A 2 -33.81 -29.04 -35.14
C GLY A 2 -33.14 -27.70 -35.48
N ALA A 3 -33.88 -26.61 -35.33
CA ALA A 3 -33.33 -25.26 -35.49
C ALA A 3 -32.23 -25.02 -34.46
N PRO A 4 -31.12 -24.33 -34.82
CA PRO A 4 -30.11 -23.95 -33.84
C PRO A 4 -30.70 -22.96 -32.85
N ALA A 5 -30.45 -23.18 -31.55
CA ALA A 5 -30.82 -22.26 -30.49
C ALA A 5 -30.16 -20.89 -30.75
N ALA A 6 -30.97 -19.82 -30.68
CA ALA A 6 -30.49 -18.46 -30.79
C ALA A 6 -29.46 -18.15 -29.68
N PRO A 7 -28.42 -17.35 -29.94
CA PRO A 7 -27.52 -16.89 -28.88
C PRO A 7 -28.32 -16.12 -27.83
N ALA A 8 -28.11 -16.45 -26.56
CA ALA A 8 -28.77 -15.81 -25.44
C ALA A 8 -28.50 -14.30 -25.46
N ALA A 9 -29.56 -13.50 -25.30
CA ALA A 9 -29.46 -12.05 -25.24
C ALA A 9 -28.50 -11.60 -24.12
N GLU A 10 -27.60 -10.69 -24.45
CA GLU A 10 -26.85 -9.90 -23.47
C GLU A 10 -27.85 -9.09 -22.65
N GLY A 11 -27.88 -9.25 -21.32
CA GLY A 11 -28.66 -8.34 -20.45
C GLY A 11 -29.39 -8.91 -19.23
N GLU A 12 -29.41 -10.21 -18.96
CA GLU A 12 -29.98 -10.71 -17.69
C GLU A 12 -29.01 -10.46 -16.52
N ALA A 13 -29.49 -9.70 -15.55
CA ALA A 13 -28.81 -9.33 -14.32
C ALA A 13 -28.55 -10.56 -13.43
N PHE A 14 -27.38 -10.58 -12.81
CA PHE A 14 -27.01 -11.57 -11.81
C PHE A 14 -27.56 -11.11 -10.45
N SER A 15 -28.35 -11.97 -9.78
CA SER A 15 -28.84 -11.84 -8.40
C SER A 15 -30.20 -11.15 -8.20
N SER A 16 -30.96 -11.70 -7.24
CA SER A 16 -32.18 -11.15 -6.63
C SER A 16 -32.00 -9.80 -5.91
N ARG A 17 -30.83 -9.16 -6.03
CA ARG A 17 -30.45 -7.87 -5.45
C ARG A 17 -30.74 -6.66 -6.35
N HIS A 18 -31.73 -6.76 -7.23
CA HIS A 18 -32.23 -5.64 -8.05
C HIS A 18 -32.54 -4.35 -7.25
N HIS A 19 -32.80 -4.48 -5.95
CA HIS A 19 -33.06 -3.38 -5.03
C HIS A 19 -31.82 -2.59 -4.59
N LEU A 20 -30.60 -2.99 -4.98
CA LEU A 20 -29.36 -2.24 -4.75
C LEU A 20 -28.91 -1.44 -5.98
N CYS A 21 -29.75 -1.34 -7.01
CA CYS A 21 -29.54 -0.46 -8.15
C CYS A 21 -30.11 0.92 -7.81
N PHE A 22 -29.24 1.93 -7.62
CA PHE A 22 -29.66 3.31 -7.47
C PHE A 22 -30.02 3.88 -8.85
N GLU A 23 -31.29 3.75 -9.27
CA GLU A 23 -31.80 4.23 -10.57
C GLU A 23 -31.49 5.72 -10.82
N SER A 24 -31.48 6.52 -9.76
CA SER A 24 -31.14 7.95 -9.82
C SER A 24 -29.70 8.23 -10.25
N LEU A 25 -28.78 7.29 -10.01
CA LEU A 25 -27.37 7.42 -10.38
C LEU A 25 -27.09 6.99 -11.82
N ARG A 26 -28.08 6.41 -12.53
CA ARG A 26 -27.96 5.88 -13.91
C ARG A 26 -26.67 5.08 -14.13
N LEU A 27 -26.24 4.35 -13.09
CA LEU A 27 -25.08 3.48 -13.20
C LEU A 27 -25.52 2.31 -14.08
N GLU A 28 -24.75 2.05 -15.15
CA GLU A 28 -24.84 0.78 -15.87
C GLU A 28 -24.86 -0.35 -14.83
N PRO A 29 -25.75 -1.35 -14.96
CA PRO A 29 -25.74 -2.51 -14.09
C PRO A 29 -24.29 -3.00 -14.00
N PRO A 30 -23.78 -3.32 -12.81
CA PRO A 30 -22.46 -3.91 -12.71
C PRO A 30 -22.44 -5.03 -13.75
N SER A 31 -21.54 -4.92 -14.74
CA SER A 31 -21.53 -5.83 -15.89
C SER A 31 -21.70 -7.26 -15.38
N ARG A 32 -22.28 -8.20 -16.14
CA ARG A 32 -22.39 -9.63 -15.73
C ARG A 32 -21.07 -10.24 -15.16
N ARG A 33 -19.92 -9.55 -15.32
CA ARG A 33 -18.61 -9.78 -14.70
C ARG A 33 -18.42 -9.21 -13.29
N CYS A 34 -19.44 -8.68 -12.61
CA CYS A 34 -19.44 -8.60 -11.14
C CYS A 34 -19.59 -10.02 -10.62
N ALA A 35 -18.51 -10.77 -10.81
CA ALA A 35 -18.33 -12.12 -10.30
C ALA A 35 -18.68 -12.08 -8.82
N GLU A 36 -19.47 -13.03 -8.34
CA GLU A 36 -19.50 -13.29 -6.90
C GLU A 36 -18.03 -13.41 -6.45
N PRO A 37 -17.57 -12.78 -5.36
CA PRO A 37 -16.15 -12.78 -5.01
C PRO A 37 -15.52 -14.19 -4.98
N ALA A 38 -16.31 -15.21 -4.64
CA ALA A 38 -15.93 -16.62 -4.64
C ALA A 38 -15.74 -17.25 -6.04
N SER A 39 -16.12 -16.57 -7.11
CA SER A 39 -16.04 -17.05 -8.49
C SER A 39 -14.80 -16.57 -9.24
N VAL A 40 -13.96 -15.71 -8.65
CA VAL A 40 -12.68 -15.31 -9.23
C VAL A 40 -11.63 -16.38 -8.94
N SER A 41 -11.14 -17.03 -9.99
CA SER A 41 -10.22 -18.19 -9.88
C SER A 41 -8.97 -18.06 -10.77
N SER A 42 -8.90 -17.02 -11.59
CA SER A 42 -7.79 -16.75 -12.51
C SER A 42 -7.36 -15.29 -12.49
N PHE A 43 -6.13 -15.03 -12.96
CA PHE A 43 -5.64 -13.67 -13.14
C PHE A 43 -6.50 -12.88 -14.13
N GLU A 44 -6.96 -13.52 -15.21
CA GLU A 44 -7.81 -12.91 -16.23
C GLU A 44 -9.14 -12.42 -15.64
N GLU A 45 -9.79 -13.24 -14.81
CA GLU A 45 -11.03 -12.86 -14.10
C GLU A 45 -10.76 -11.74 -13.09
N ALA A 46 -9.69 -11.86 -12.28
CA ALA A 46 -9.31 -10.84 -11.31
C ALA A 46 -9.03 -9.49 -12.02
N ARG A 47 -8.42 -9.52 -13.20
CA ARG A 47 -8.13 -8.34 -14.01
C ARG A 47 -9.40 -7.65 -14.51
N GLU A 48 -10.45 -8.40 -14.85
CA GLU A 48 -11.72 -7.81 -15.29
C GLU A 48 -12.45 -7.13 -14.12
N VAL A 49 -12.44 -7.72 -12.93
CA VAL A 49 -12.96 -7.08 -11.70
C VAL A 49 -12.14 -5.83 -11.35
N PHE A 50 -10.81 -5.92 -11.43
CA PHE A 50 -9.91 -4.79 -11.22
C PHE A 50 -10.24 -3.62 -12.16
N LYS A 51 -10.40 -3.87 -13.47
CA LYS A 51 -10.74 -2.82 -14.45
C LYS A 51 -12.03 -2.12 -14.11
N LEU A 52 -13.05 -2.87 -13.70
CA LEU A 52 -14.34 -2.32 -13.29
C LEU A 52 -14.19 -1.45 -12.04
N GLY A 53 -13.48 -1.94 -11.03
CA GLY A 53 -13.19 -1.19 -9.80
C GLY A 53 -12.45 0.11 -10.09
N VAL A 54 -11.39 0.05 -10.90
CA VAL A 54 -10.65 1.25 -11.32
C VAL A 54 -11.56 2.21 -12.08
N ALA A 55 -12.41 1.74 -13.00
CA ALA A 55 -13.32 2.61 -13.73
C ALA A 55 -14.27 3.38 -12.79
N TYR A 56 -14.81 2.73 -11.75
CA TYR A 56 -15.63 3.41 -10.74
C TYR A 56 -14.82 4.41 -9.90
N VAL A 57 -13.63 4.01 -9.44
CA VAL A 57 -12.77 4.91 -8.65
C VAL A 57 -12.34 6.13 -9.47
N GLN A 58 -12.06 5.99 -10.76
CA GLN A 58 -11.73 7.12 -11.62
C GLN A 58 -12.92 8.08 -11.79
N ARG A 59 -14.16 7.56 -11.93
CA ARG A 59 -15.36 8.39 -11.93
C ARG A 59 -15.55 9.11 -10.60
N ALA A 60 -15.32 8.43 -9.48
CA ALA A 60 -15.42 9.03 -8.15
C ALA A 60 -14.41 10.18 -7.97
N LYS A 61 -13.14 9.97 -8.33
CA LYS A 61 -12.09 11.01 -8.24
C LYS A 61 -12.30 12.21 -9.18
N ALA A 62 -13.00 12.01 -10.30
CA ALA A 62 -13.37 13.11 -11.19
C ALA A 62 -14.45 14.03 -10.59
N TYR A 63 -15.21 13.55 -9.60
CA TYR A 63 -16.17 14.36 -8.85
C TYR A 63 -15.60 14.84 -7.52
N LEU A 64 -14.88 13.95 -6.82
CA LEU A 64 -14.19 14.19 -5.57
C LEU A 64 -12.80 14.72 -5.87
N GLU A 65 -12.70 15.89 -6.49
CA GLU A 65 -11.41 16.52 -6.76
C GLU A 65 -10.66 16.82 -5.46
N LEU A 66 -9.33 16.79 -5.48
CA LEU A 66 -8.53 16.97 -4.27
C LEU A 66 -8.82 18.33 -3.59
N ASP A 67 -9.01 19.37 -4.40
CA ASP A 67 -9.45 20.67 -3.92
C ASP A 67 -10.94 20.62 -3.52
N GLY A 68 -11.22 20.80 -2.24
CA GLY A 68 -12.56 20.73 -1.67
C GLY A 68 -12.97 19.35 -1.10
N PHE A 69 -12.39 18.24 -1.57
CA PHE A 69 -12.73 16.88 -1.09
C PHE A 69 -11.51 16.05 -0.64
N VAL A 70 -10.52 16.67 0.01
CA VAL A 70 -9.24 16.03 0.40
C VAL A 70 -9.42 14.61 0.99
N THR A 71 -10.24 14.44 2.02
CA THR A 71 -10.44 13.14 2.70
C THR A 71 -11.06 12.08 1.79
N ASP A 72 -12.10 12.45 1.04
CA ASP A 72 -12.81 11.52 0.14
C ASP A 72 -11.96 11.19 -1.08
N HIS A 73 -11.20 12.15 -1.60
CA HIS A 73 -10.23 11.96 -2.68
C HIS A 73 -9.15 10.96 -2.25
N PHE A 74 -8.60 11.09 -1.05
CA PHE A 74 -7.62 10.13 -0.52
C PHE A 74 -8.21 8.75 -0.30
N THR A 75 -9.45 8.67 0.19
CA THR A 75 -10.16 7.40 0.32
C THR A 75 -10.27 6.71 -1.05
N ALA A 76 -10.57 7.46 -2.11
CA ALA A 76 -10.59 6.93 -3.47
C ALA A 76 -9.19 6.50 -3.96
N LEU A 77 -8.13 7.23 -3.64
CA LEU A 77 -6.75 6.83 -3.96
C LEU A 77 -6.32 5.56 -3.21
N GLN A 78 -6.69 5.43 -1.94
CA GLN A 78 -6.47 4.22 -1.13
C GLN A 78 -7.22 3.02 -1.71
N LEU A 79 -8.47 3.19 -2.13
CA LEU A 79 -9.21 2.14 -2.84
C LEU A 79 -8.50 1.74 -4.14
N GLU A 80 -8.07 2.69 -4.98
CA GLU A 80 -7.38 2.38 -6.22
C GLU A 80 -6.07 1.61 -5.99
N GLN A 81 -5.24 2.04 -5.04
CA GLN A 81 -3.99 1.35 -4.76
C GLN A 81 -4.24 -0.06 -4.20
N THR A 82 -5.26 -0.25 -3.36
CA THR A 82 -5.64 -1.56 -2.83
C THR A 82 -6.12 -2.49 -3.96
N LEU A 83 -6.82 -1.98 -4.97
CA LEU A 83 -7.14 -2.77 -6.17
C LEU A 83 -5.87 -3.25 -6.89
N TYR A 84 -4.84 -2.40 -7.01
CA TYR A 84 -3.54 -2.81 -7.56
C TYR A 84 -2.84 -3.85 -6.67
N GLN A 85 -2.91 -3.70 -5.34
CA GLN A 85 -2.35 -4.68 -4.40
C GLN A 85 -2.99 -6.05 -4.60
N HIS A 86 -4.31 -6.11 -4.67
CA HIS A 86 -5.04 -7.35 -4.88
C HIS A 86 -4.70 -7.97 -6.23
N LEU A 87 -4.69 -7.21 -7.32
CA LEU A 87 -4.33 -7.74 -8.63
C LEU A 87 -2.87 -8.25 -8.67
N ALA A 88 -1.94 -7.55 -8.01
CA ALA A 88 -0.53 -7.94 -7.97
C ALA A 88 -0.31 -9.31 -7.31
N ALA A 89 -1.19 -9.75 -6.41
CA ALA A 89 -1.12 -11.09 -5.81
C ALA A 89 -1.38 -12.22 -6.81
N TRP A 90 -2.10 -11.95 -7.91
CA TRP A 90 -2.39 -12.91 -8.98
C TRP A 90 -1.37 -12.88 -10.11
N GLU A 91 -0.50 -11.88 -10.14
CA GLU A 91 0.42 -11.65 -11.24
C GLU A 91 1.69 -12.49 -11.08
N ALA A 92 1.98 -13.37 -12.04
CA ALA A 92 3.16 -14.22 -12.01
C ALA A 92 4.42 -13.51 -12.49
N ASP A 93 4.29 -12.51 -13.37
CA ASP A 93 5.43 -11.79 -13.91
C ASP A 93 5.94 -10.74 -12.91
N PRO A 94 7.19 -10.84 -12.43
CA PRO A 94 7.72 -9.95 -11.41
C PRO A 94 7.89 -8.51 -11.91
N ALA A 95 8.12 -8.28 -13.21
CA ALA A 95 8.23 -6.93 -13.76
C ALA A 95 6.87 -6.23 -13.81
N ARG A 96 5.79 -6.96 -14.14
CA ARG A 96 4.41 -6.46 -14.08
C ARG A 96 3.99 -6.19 -12.65
N ARG A 97 4.29 -7.08 -11.69
CA ARG A 97 4.07 -6.82 -10.26
C ARG A 97 4.77 -5.55 -9.80
N LEU A 98 6.04 -5.37 -10.18
CA LEU A 98 6.81 -4.18 -9.84
C LEU A 98 6.15 -2.89 -10.40
N ALA A 99 5.62 -2.95 -11.62
CA ALA A 99 4.88 -1.83 -12.21
C ALA A 99 3.59 -1.51 -11.42
N MET A 100 2.86 -2.53 -10.95
CA MET A 100 1.67 -2.35 -10.11
C MET A 100 2.02 -1.69 -8.77
N HIS A 101 3.07 -2.15 -8.07
CA HIS A 101 3.49 -1.51 -6.81
C HIS A 101 4.00 -0.08 -7.01
N ARG A 102 4.71 0.20 -8.11
CA ARG A 102 5.09 1.59 -8.45
C ARG A 102 3.88 2.48 -8.71
N ARG A 103 2.83 1.94 -9.33
CA ARG A 103 1.57 2.67 -9.51
C ARG A 103 0.90 2.96 -8.17
N ARG A 104 0.94 2.03 -7.22
CA ARG A 104 0.47 2.25 -5.83
C ARG A 104 1.21 3.41 -5.16
N LEU A 105 2.55 3.46 -5.26
CA LEU A 105 3.35 4.60 -4.77
C LEU A 105 2.93 5.92 -5.41
N GLN A 106 2.75 5.95 -6.73
CA GLN A 106 2.35 7.16 -7.44
C GLN A 106 0.97 7.68 -7.01
N LEU A 107 0.02 6.77 -6.73
CA LEU A 107 -1.32 7.14 -6.29
C LEU A 107 -1.30 7.80 -4.91
N LEU A 108 -0.67 7.17 -3.91
CA LEU A 108 -0.60 7.72 -2.56
C LEU A 108 0.43 8.85 -2.40
N GLY A 109 1.36 9.00 -3.35
CA GLY A 109 2.29 10.12 -3.41
C GLY A 109 1.62 11.50 -3.52
N ALA A 110 0.32 11.54 -3.83
CA ALA A 110 -0.48 12.76 -3.72
C ALA A 110 -0.50 13.35 -2.30
N VAL A 111 -0.05 12.63 -1.27
CA VAL A 111 0.02 13.13 0.12
C VAL A 111 0.89 14.37 0.24
N ASP A 112 1.87 14.53 -0.64
CA ASP A 112 2.73 15.71 -0.67
C ASP A 112 1.99 16.98 -1.18
N LEU A 113 0.75 16.85 -1.66
CA LEU A 113 -0.08 17.95 -2.14
C LEU A 113 -1.04 18.52 -1.07
N ILE A 114 -1.21 17.84 0.07
CA ILE A 114 -2.19 18.26 1.08
C ILE A 114 -1.55 19.14 2.15
N ASN A 115 -2.36 19.96 2.81
CA ASN A 115 -1.93 20.68 3.99
C ASN A 115 -1.82 19.71 5.18
N GLU A 116 -0.60 19.30 5.49
CA GLU A 116 -0.33 18.35 6.58
C GLU A 116 -0.83 18.83 7.94
N THR A 117 -0.79 20.13 8.24
CA THR A 117 -1.30 20.64 9.52
C THR A 117 -2.80 20.43 9.66
N ALA A 118 -3.56 20.61 8.58
CA ALA A 118 -5.00 20.40 8.56
C ALA A 118 -5.39 18.91 8.50
N TYR A 119 -4.53 18.07 7.92
CA TYR A 119 -4.81 16.66 7.63
C TYR A 119 -3.76 15.72 8.23
N LEU A 120 -3.23 16.02 9.43
CA LEU A 120 -2.06 15.36 10.01
C LEU A 120 -2.19 13.84 10.07
N GLN A 121 -3.33 13.34 10.54
CA GLN A 121 -3.57 11.90 10.65
C GLN A 121 -3.65 11.20 9.28
N LEU A 122 -4.28 11.85 8.30
CA LEU A 122 -4.33 11.36 6.93
C LEU A 122 -2.93 11.33 6.31
N ALA A 123 -2.13 12.38 6.53
CA ALA A 123 -0.76 12.47 6.05
C ALA A 123 0.13 11.37 6.66
N ARG A 124 0.03 11.13 7.97
CA ARG A 124 0.74 10.05 8.66
C ARG A 124 0.33 8.68 8.14
N GLN A 125 -0.97 8.39 8.03
CA GLN A 125 -1.44 7.11 7.48
C GLN A 125 -0.92 6.88 6.06
N ALA A 126 -1.08 7.87 5.17
CA ALA A 126 -0.64 7.73 3.79
C ALA A 126 0.88 7.55 3.67
N ARG A 127 1.68 8.21 4.53
CA ARG A 127 3.14 8.02 4.54
C ARG A 127 3.56 6.67 5.10
N PHE A 128 2.88 6.16 6.11
CA PHE A 128 3.10 4.81 6.60
C PHE A 128 2.81 3.78 5.49
N ASP A 129 1.68 3.94 4.80
CA ASP A 129 1.28 3.09 3.67
C ASP A 129 2.31 3.16 2.52
N LEU A 130 2.81 4.36 2.19
CA LEU A 130 3.87 4.54 1.19
C LEU A 130 5.14 3.77 1.56
N GLY A 131 5.57 3.84 2.83
CA GLY A 131 6.71 3.06 3.33
C GLY A 131 6.49 1.55 3.15
N GLY A 132 5.28 1.05 3.47
CA GLY A 132 4.91 -0.35 3.28
C GLY A 132 4.94 -0.78 1.82
N ILE A 133 4.43 0.05 0.91
CA ILE A 133 4.48 -0.23 -0.54
C ILE A 133 5.93 -0.24 -1.04
N ALA A 134 6.79 0.64 -0.55
CA ALA A 134 8.21 0.62 -0.89
C ALA A 134 8.91 -0.63 -0.36
N ALA A 135 8.51 -1.13 0.82
CA ALA A 135 8.99 -2.40 1.35
C ALA A 135 8.56 -3.58 0.46
N ASP A 136 7.30 -3.62 -0.02
CA ASP A 136 6.85 -4.63 -0.99
C ASP A 136 7.73 -4.65 -2.25
N ILE A 137 8.09 -3.46 -2.76
CA ILE A 137 8.97 -3.30 -3.92
C ILE A 137 10.38 -3.84 -3.64
N LEU A 138 10.90 -3.57 -2.44
CA LEU A 138 12.21 -4.05 -2.01
C LEU A 138 12.24 -5.57 -1.91
N GLU A 139 11.23 -6.18 -1.28
CA GLU A 139 11.11 -7.65 -1.18
C GLU A 139 11.01 -8.30 -2.56
N LEU A 140 10.18 -7.74 -3.46
CA LEU A 140 10.06 -8.25 -4.82
C LEU A 140 11.40 -8.16 -5.57
N LYS A 141 12.11 -7.04 -5.47
CA LYS A 141 13.43 -6.88 -6.08
C LYS A 141 14.46 -7.84 -5.50
N GLN A 142 14.43 -8.08 -4.19
CA GLN A 142 15.32 -9.05 -3.56
C GLN A 142 15.05 -10.45 -4.11
N ALA A 143 13.79 -10.86 -4.21
CA ALA A 143 13.43 -12.15 -4.79
C ALA A 143 13.92 -12.30 -6.25
N MET A 144 13.85 -11.23 -7.05
CA MET A 144 14.35 -11.21 -8.43
C MET A 144 15.87 -11.31 -8.55
N HIS A 145 16.61 -10.93 -7.50
CA HIS A 145 18.07 -10.83 -7.50
C HIS A 145 18.73 -11.76 -6.46
N LYS A 146 17.99 -12.69 -5.87
CA LYS A 146 18.46 -13.57 -4.78
C LYS A 146 19.70 -14.39 -5.12
N ASP A 147 19.87 -14.73 -6.40
CA ASP A 147 20.96 -15.57 -6.90
C ASP A 147 22.15 -14.74 -7.42
N ASP A 148 22.03 -13.41 -7.43
CA ASP A 148 23.14 -12.53 -7.80
C ASP A 148 24.20 -12.51 -6.68
N PRO A 149 25.50 -12.29 -7.00
CA PRO A 149 26.52 -12.07 -5.97
C PRO A 149 26.22 -10.84 -5.10
N PRO A 150 26.67 -10.78 -3.83
CA PRO A 150 26.33 -9.70 -2.89
C PRO A 150 26.52 -8.28 -3.45
N ALA A 151 27.67 -7.99 -4.06
CA ALA A 151 27.94 -6.66 -4.63
C ALA A 151 26.96 -6.27 -5.76
N ARG A 152 26.44 -7.25 -6.50
CA ARG A 152 25.42 -7.02 -7.54
C ARG A 152 24.04 -6.87 -6.92
N GLN A 153 23.72 -7.63 -5.87
CA GLN A 153 22.49 -7.46 -5.10
C GLN A 153 22.42 -6.05 -4.51
N ASP A 154 23.46 -5.60 -3.81
CA ASP A 154 23.51 -4.27 -3.21
C ASP A 154 23.20 -3.19 -4.25
N LYS A 155 23.85 -3.24 -5.42
CA LYS A 155 23.61 -2.30 -6.51
C LYS A 155 22.16 -2.34 -7.02
N LYS A 156 21.50 -3.49 -7.03
CA LYS A 156 20.11 -3.65 -7.50
C LYS A 156 19.09 -3.20 -6.45
N LEU A 157 19.43 -3.37 -5.17
CA LEU A 157 18.55 -3.08 -4.04
C LEU A 157 18.71 -1.65 -3.50
N ALA A 158 19.87 -1.01 -3.64
CA ALA A 158 20.19 0.29 -3.06
C ALA A 158 19.10 1.34 -3.25
N GLY A 159 18.60 1.53 -4.48
CA GLY A 159 17.54 2.50 -4.74
C GLY A 159 16.19 2.16 -4.09
N ALA A 160 15.88 0.87 -3.88
CA ALA A 160 14.66 0.47 -3.17
C ALA A 160 14.82 0.61 -1.65
N VAL A 161 16.00 0.30 -1.11
CA VAL A 161 16.33 0.55 0.31
C VAL A 161 16.25 2.04 0.62
N ALA A 162 16.88 2.88 -0.20
CA ALA A 162 16.81 4.33 -0.05
C ALA A 162 15.35 4.84 -0.05
N SER A 163 14.49 4.30 -0.92
CA SER A 163 13.07 4.66 -0.95
C SER A 163 12.32 4.26 0.32
N VAL A 164 12.60 3.08 0.90
CA VAL A 164 11.99 2.64 2.16
C VAL A 164 12.41 3.56 3.30
N VAL A 165 13.71 3.84 3.40
CA VAL A 165 14.28 4.73 4.42
C VAL A 165 13.67 6.12 4.33
N GLU A 166 13.65 6.72 3.14
CA GLU A 166 13.11 8.07 2.92
C GLU A 166 11.63 8.17 3.33
N LEU A 167 10.81 7.19 2.94
CA LEU A 167 9.37 7.23 3.20
C LEU A 167 9.04 7.01 4.68
N TYR A 168 9.73 6.09 5.35
CA TYR A 168 9.56 5.92 6.80
C TYR A 168 10.16 7.06 7.61
N ASP A 169 11.23 7.71 7.14
CA ASP A 169 11.74 8.93 7.78
C ASP A 169 10.74 10.10 7.65
N LYS A 170 10.10 10.27 6.48
CA LYS A 170 9.00 11.24 6.31
C LYS A 170 7.81 10.94 7.20
N PHE A 171 7.47 9.66 7.40
CA PHE A 171 6.43 9.27 8.35
C PHE A 171 6.82 9.59 9.79
N ALA A 172 8.02 9.20 10.23
CA ALA A 172 8.52 9.43 11.58
C ALA A 172 8.65 10.94 11.91
N ALA A 173 9.05 11.76 10.93
CA ALA A 173 9.10 13.21 11.04
C ALA A 173 7.73 13.83 11.37
N GLY A 174 6.64 13.17 10.99
CA GLY A 174 5.28 13.56 11.37
C GLY A 174 5.02 13.53 12.87
N PHE A 175 5.88 12.90 13.68
CA PHE A 175 5.79 12.85 15.15
C PHE A 175 6.88 13.67 15.86
N ALA A 176 7.76 14.34 15.11
CA ALA A 176 8.83 15.13 15.70
C ALA A 176 8.27 16.30 16.52
N ASP A 177 9.01 16.71 17.55
CA ASP A 177 8.65 17.89 18.33
C ASP A 177 8.93 19.20 17.56
N LYS A 178 8.72 20.35 18.20
CA LYS A 178 8.92 21.67 17.60
C LYS A 178 10.37 21.94 17.18
N GLU A 179 11.32 21.19 17.75
CA GLU A 179 12.75 21.30 17.48
C GLU A 179 13.20 20.26 16.45
N GLY A 180 12.29 19.41 15.98
CA GLY A 180 12.55 18.32 15.03
C GLY A 180 13.16 17.08 15.69
N ALA A 181 13.19 17.02 17.03
CA ALA A 181 13.71 15.87 17.75
C ALA A 181 12.69 14.71 17.73
N PRO A 182 13.16 13.45 17.73
CA PRO A 182 12.29 12.29 17.87
C PRO A 182 11.45 12.38 19.16
N PRO A 183 10.17 11.98 19.12
CA PRO A 183 9.30 12.03 20.29
C PRO A 183 9.79 11.07 21.38
N GLN A 184 9.65 11.48 22.65
CA GLN A 184 9.85 10.57 23.79
C GLN A 184 8.77 9.47 23.85
N SER A 185 7.55 9.82 23.44
CA SER A 185 6.43 8.92 23.26
C SER A 185 5.50 9.47 22.17
N VAL A 186 4.86 8.58 21.41
CA VAL A 186 3.78 8.96 20.49
C VAL A 186 2.42 8.82 21.17
N GLU A 187 1.40 9.43 20.58
CA GLU A 187 0.03 9.29 21.07
C GLU A 187 -0.47 7.84 21.04
N GLU A 188 -1.42 7.54 21.93
CA GLU A 188 -2.03 6.22 22.03
C GLU A 188 -2.69 5.80 20.71
N GLY A 189 -2.41 4.58 20.27
CA GLY A 189 -2.87 4.03 19.00
C GLY A 189 -1.90 4.26 17.83
N SER A 190 -0.89 5.13 18.00
CA SER A 190 0.16 5.34 16.99
C SER A 190 1.44 4.57 17.26
N GLU A 191 1.59 3.98 18.46
CA GLU A 191 2.82 3.28 18.86
C GLU A 191 3.19 2.17 17.89
N HIS A 192 2.21 1.35 17.48
CA HIS A 192 2.46 0.24 16.57
C HIS A 192 2.99 0.71 15.21
N ALA A 193 2.33 1.69 14.57
CA ALA A 193 2.80 2.21 13.29
C ALA A 193 4.18 2.90 13.42
N TYR A 194 4.41 3.65 14.49
CA TYR A 194 5.69 4.29 14.76
C TYR A 194 6.84 3.28 14.90
N LEU A 195 6.64 2.24 15.71
CA LEU A 195 7.64 1.19 15.93
C LEU A 195 7.87 0.36 14.67
N MET A 196 6.81 -0.02 13.96
CA MET A 196 6.91 -0.78 12.71
C MET A 196 7.67 -0.01 11.62
N ALA A 197 7.53 1.32 11.54
CA ALA A 197 8.30 2.12 10.60
C ALA A 197 9.82 2.01 10.84
N HIS A 198 10.25 2.12 12.10
CA HIS A 198 11.66 1.96 12.48
C HIS A 198 12.16 0.53 12.24
N PHE A 199 11.32 -0.47 12.52
CA PHE A 199 11.65 -1.87 12.24
C PHE A 199 11.84 -2.12 10.74
N HIS A 200 10.88 -1.70 9.92
CA HIS A 200 10.96 -1.85 8.46
C HIS A 200 12.18 -1.10 7.88
N LYS A 201 12.48 0.09 8.39
CA LYS A 201 13.71 0.83 8.04
C LYS A 201 14.96 0.02 8.41
N ALA A 202 15.03 -0.52 9.62
CA ALA A 202 16.16 -1.34 10.08
C ALA A 202 16.35 -2.58 9.20
N ARG A 203 15.28 -3.31 8.91
CA ARG A 203 15.28 -4.50 8.03
C ARG A 203 15.68 -4.15 6.60
N ALA A 204 15.21 -3.02 6.06
CA ALA A 204 15.56 -2.59 4.71
C ALA A 204 17.06 -2.30 4.59
N LEU A 205 17.63 -1.56 5.55
CA LEU A 205 19.05 -1.26 5.61
C LEU A 205 19.90 -2.54 5.76
N GLY A 206 19.43 -3.49 6.57
CA GLY A 206 20.10 -4.79 6.77
C GLY A 206 20.14 -5.70 5.53
N LYS A 207 19.43 -5.36 4.45
CA LYS A 207 19.52 -6.09 3.16
C LYS A 207 20.74 -5.71 2.33
N LEU A 208 21.45 -4.63 2.68
CA LEU A 208 22.70 -4.23 2.02
C LEU A 208 23.89 -4.69 2.85
N HIS A 209 24.98 -5.05 2.17
CA HIS A 209 26.17 -5.61 2.83
C HIS A 209 27.24 -4.56 3.14
N ASP A 210 27.00 -3.28 2.83
CA ASP A 210 27.93 -2.20 3.13
C ASP A 210 27.84 -1.75 4.59
N VAL A 211 28.95 -1.24 5.11
CA VAL A 211 29.11 -0.87 6.52
C VAL A 211 28.18 0.27 6.93
N GLU A 212 27.89 1.21 6.02
CA GLU A 212 27.03 2.36 6.30
C GLU A 212 25.58 1.89 6.53
N SER A 213 25.08 1.02 5.64
CA SER A 213 23.75 0.43 5.77
C SER A 213 23.61 -0.44 7.01
N ILE A 214 24.60 -1.29 7.31
CA ILE A 214 24.60 -2.11 8.53
C ILE A 214 24.62 -1.21 9.78
N GLY A 215 25.42 -0.15 9.78
CA GLY A 215 25.47 0.84 10.85
C GLY A 215 24.11 1.54 11.05
N GLY A 216 23.45 1.92 9.97
CA GLY A 216 22.11 2.51 10.00
C GLY A 216 21.03 1.54 10.51
N SER A 217 21.13 0.26 10.13
CA SER A 217 20.25 -0.80 10.63
C SER A 217 20.38 -0.96 12.15
N LEU A 218 21.63 -1.05 12.64
CA LEU A 218 21.91 -1.13 14.07
C LEU A 218 21.41 0.11 14.83
N ALA A 219 21.63 1.31 14.31
CA ALA A 219 21.15 2.54 14.92
C ALA A 219 19.61 2.58 15.05
N SER A 220 18.90 2.06 14.05
CA SER A 220 17.44 1.96 14.05
C SER A 220 16.95 0.98 15.11
N TYR A 221 17.58 -0.19 15.25
CA TYR A 221 17.25 -1.14 16.33
C TYR A 221 17.58 -0.58 17.72
N GLN A 222 18.70 0.13 17.87
CA GLN A 222 19.06 0.77 19.14
C GLN A 222 18.05 1.85 19.55
N LEU A 223 17.46 2.57 18.58
CA LEU A 223 16.38 3.51 18.84
C LEU A 223 15.15 2.78 19.39
N LEU A 224 14.77 1.65 18.80
CA LEU A 224 13.65 0.83 19.27
C LEU A 224 13.85 0.36 20.72
N VAL A 225 15.03 -0.18 21.05
CA VAL A 225 15.35 -0.60 22.43
C VAL A 225 15.21 0.58 23.40
N LYS A 226 15.80 1.73 23.08
CA LYS A 226 15.66 2.95 23.90
C LYS A 226 14.21 3.39 24.06
N TYR A 227 13.40 3.25 23.00
CA TYR A 227 11.99 3.59 23.06
C TYR A 227 11.21 2.66 23.98
N PHE A 228 11.44 1.35 23.89
CA PHE A 228 10.81 0.36 24.79
C PHE A 228 11.22 0.58 26.25
N ASP A 229 12.50 0.82 26.53
CA ASP A 229 12.99 1.11 27.88
C ASP A 229 12.33 2.37 28.47
N ALA A 230 12.10 3.39 27.64
CA ALA A 230 11.44 4.63 28.05
C ALA A 230 9.90 4.51 28.12
N ASN A 231 9.31 3.49 27.47
CA ASN A 231 7.86 3.30 27.38
C ASN A 231 7.45 1.86 27.75
N PRO A 232 7.52 1.48 29.04
CA PRO A 232 7.20 0.11 29.48
C PRO A 232 5.77 -0.34 29.15
N LYS A 233 4.83 0.58 28.89
CA LYS A 233 3.47 0.25 28.42
C LYS A 233 3.43 -0.51 27.09
N CYS A 234 4.51 -0.48 26.32
CA CYS A 234 4.65 -1.21 25.05
C CYS A 234 5.22 -2.64 25.24
N GLU A 235 5.39 -3.09 26.47
CA GLU A 235 5.83 -4.44 26.84
C GLU A 235 4.77 -5.48 26.37
N GLY A 236 5.17 -6.39 25.47
CA GLY A 236 4.27 -7.33 24.78
C GLY A 236 4.24 -7.17 23.25
N MET A 237 4.70 -6.04 22.72
CA MET A 237 4.94 -5.87 21.27
C MET A 237 6.21 -6.60 20.79
N SER A 238 6.88 -7.36 21.68
CA SER A 238 8.08 -8.15 21.37
C SER A 238 7.81 -9.32 20.44
N GLU A 239 6.61 -9.92 20.49
CA GLU A 239 6.23 -11.02 19.59
C GLU A 239 6.16 -10.57 18.12
N GLU A 240 5.83 -9.30 17.88
CA GLU A 240 5.77 -8.72 16.52
C GLU A 240 7.17 -8.52 15.93
N ALA A 241 8.19 -8.33 16.77
CA ALA A 241 9.60 -8.32 16.37
C ALA A 241 10.11 -9.73 16.01
N GLU A 242 9.44 -10.80 16.45
CA GLU A 242 9.75 -12.19 16.07
C GLU A 242 9.08 -12.61 14.74
N ILE A 243 7.98 -11.94 14.36
CA ILE A 243 7.23 -12.23 13.12
C ILE A 243 7.85 -11.51 11.90
N CYS A 244 8.65 -10.47 12.11
CA CYS A 244 9.21 -9.62 11.05
C CYS A 244 10.71 -9.82 10.83
#